data_AF-A0A511TH69-F1
#
_entry.id   AF-A0A511TH69-F1
#
_cell.length_a   1.000
_cell.length_b   1.000
_cell.length_c   1.000
_cell.angle_alpha   90.00
_cell.angle_beta   90.00
_cell.angle_gamma   90.00
#
_symmetry.space_group_name_H-M   'P 1'
#
loop_
_entity.id
_entity.type
_entity.pdbx_description
1 polymer ?
#
loop_
_entity_poly.entity_id
_entity_poly.type
_entity_poly.pdbx_seq_one_letter_code
_entity_poly.pdbx_strand_id
1 'polypeptide(L)'
;MDVWLEGKKVRLDPARALGKGGEADVFDLGDGRALKVFKLPEHPDYTGLAVEQEAARARIDEHQRKLRVFPTGLPGRVVTPQALATDKKERTVLGYAMRKLDGVESLRRFGEPSFRRAGATSERAVEVLRSLHHTLTGLHAAGVVVGDFNDLNVLVTGAADAHLIDADSFQFGGFLCALFTERFVDPVRLNGKSLVPTRPASSESDWYGYTVAAMQSLLCVGPHGGVHRPKSPAARTTTAGRLLQRITVFHPDVQYPKPALPMRTLPDDVLQHLHRVFVEDLRGAFPLPLLEGLRFTQCASCGVEHARRACPTCQPNAVAQTTPVTSARGQVTATRLFTTRGVLVHASVEDGLPRWLYHADGAYRRGDGRVVMRGPLDPSLHWALQGDVTLVGRDGVVAVLGPLGERERLGVDAPEGRPAFAANARHRYWAVGGGLWRDGVHGPERIGDVLEGQTRLFVGPRFGLGFHRAGGLRGAFVFDAERLGLRDGLTLPWPSGQLVDADCLFDGALAWLFLAEQTQGRTVHHCVVLGSDGAVRAQAVAEAGDGSWLGGALGTGRCAVGEALFCATDAGLTRVELRQGRLEAVREFPDAEPFVDSGARLLLTRQGLVVVGRQELTALRMA
;
A
#
# COMPACT_ATOMS: atom_id res chain seq x y z
N MET A 1 26.08 -16.71 1.88
CA MET A 1 26.92 -15.86 1.02
C MET A 1 27.70 -14.93 1.94
N ASP A 2 29.02 -14.90 1.81
CA ASP A 2 29.87 -13.98 2.56
C ASP A 2 30.06 -12.70 1.74
N VAL A 3 29.81 -11.54 2.34
CA VAL A 3 29.98 -10.23 1.71
C VAL A 3 31.09 -9.48 2.44
N TRP A 4 31.97 -8.82 1.69
CA TRP A 4 33.02 -7.95 2.21
C TRP A 4 32.72 -6.51 1.84
N LEU A 5 32.86 -5.61 2.81
CA LEU A 5 32.67 -4.18 2.65
C LEU A 5 33.88 -3.49 3.27
N GLU A 6 34.61 -2.70 2.50
CA GLU A 6 35.79 -1.95 2.98
C GLU A 6 36.80 -2.86 3.70
N GLY A 7 37.05 -4.05 3.13
CA GLY A 7 37.97 -5.06 3.69
C GLY A 7 37.45 -5.82 4.92
N LYS A 8 36.20 -5.60 5.36
CA LYS A 8 35.59 -6.26 6.53
C LYS A 8 34.43 -7.19 6.17
N LYS A 9 34.33 -8.32 6.88
CA LYS A 9 33.28 -9.32 6.63
C LYS A 9 31.99 -8.77 7.18
N VAL A 10 30.96 -8.71 6.36
CA VAL A 10 29.62 -8.37 6.81
C VAL A 10 28.81 -9.66 6.88
N ARG A 11 28.27 -9.95 8.06
CA ARG A 11 27.29 -11.03 8.25
C ARG A 11 25.91 -10.50 7.91
N LEU A 12 25.24 -11.12 6.95
CA LEU A 12 23.85 -10.80 6.62
C LEU A 12 22.95 -11.40 7.70
N ASP A 13 22.22 -10.54 8.41
CA ASP A 13 21.31 -10.91 9.48
C ASP A 13 19.86 -10.65 9.03
N PRO A 14 19.02 -11.69 8.88
CA PRO A 14 17.61 -11.53 8.51
C PRO A 14 16.81 -10.63 9.46
N ALA A 15 17.16 -10.57 10.76
CA ALA A 15 16.48 -9.67 11.70
C ALA A 15 16.69 -8.19 11.33
N ARG A 16 17.79 -7.89 10.63
CA ARG A 16 18.17 -6.55 10.17
C ARG A 16 17.78 -6.28 8.71
N ALA A 17 16.94 -7.13 8.11
CA ALA A 17 16.42 -6.88 6.77
C ALA A 17 15.49 -5.66 6.79
N LEU A 18 15.76 -4.70 5.90
CA LEU A 18 14.94 -3.49 5.69
C LEU A 18 13.93 -3.68 4.56
N GLY A 19 14.25 -4.52 3.59
CA GLY A 19 13.37 -4.79 2.46
C GLY A 19 13.87 -5.92 1.57
N LYS A 20 12.92 -6.58 0.88
CA LYS A 20 13.17 -7.66 -0.07
C LYS A 20 12.57 -7.29 -1.43
N GLY A 21 13.45 -7.02 -2.40
CA GLY A 21 13.06 -6.73 -3.79
C GLY A 21 13.16 -7.96 -4.69
N GLY A 22 12.78 -7.82 -5.96
CA GLY A 22 12.98 -8.90 -6.95
C GLY A 22 14.45 -9.16 -7.27
N GLU A 23 15.31 -8.15 -7.12
CA GLU A 23 16.71 -8.18 -7.60
C GLU A 23 17.75 -8.19 -6.49
N ALA A 24 17.38 -7.74 -5.29
CA ALA A 24 18.28 -7.56 -4.16
C ALA A 24 17.54 -7.62 -2.83
N ASP A 25 18.30 -7.89 -1.77
CA ASP A 25 17.87 -7.74 -0.38
C ASP A 25 18.63 -6.58 0.26
N VAL A 26 17.96 -5.81 1.13
CA VAL A 26 18.55 -4.64 1.79
C VAL A 26 18.62 -4.89 3.29
N PHE A 27 19.80 -4.67 3.88
CA PHE A 27 20.07 -4.90 5.31
C PHE A 27 20.55 -3.62 5.99
N ASP A 28 20.16 -3.41 7.24
CA ASP A 28 20.72 -2.36 8.09
C ASP A 28 22.12 -2.75 8.59
N LEU A 29 23.11 -1.89 8.39
CA LEU A 29 24.47 -2.09 8.90
C LEU A 29 24.63 -1.60 10.35
N GLY A 30 23.78 -0.68 10.82
CA GLY A 30 23.76 -0.18 12.22
C GLY A 30 24.70 0.97 12.48
N ASP A 31 25.36 1.46 11.44
CA ASP A 31 26.24 2.62 11.44
C ASP A 31 25.64 3.78 10.62
N GLY A 32 24.32 3.76 10.40
CA GLY A 32 23.59 4.72 9.56
C GLY A 32 23.62 4.40 8.06
N ARG A 33 24.24 3.27 7.66
CA ARG A 33 24.21 2.76 6.28
C ARG A 33 23.29 1.55 6.13
N ALA A 34 22.78 1.38 4.92
CA ALA A 34 22.10 0.18 4.47
C ALA A 34 22.98 -0.53 3.43
N LEU A 35 22.99 -1.86 3.45
CA LEU A 35 23.69 -2.72 2.49
C LEU A 35 22.67 -3.35 1.55
N LYS A 36 22.71 -2.99 0.27
CA LYS A 36 21.99 -3.69 -0.80
C LYS A 36 22.85 -4.85 -1.30
N VAL A 37 22.34 -6.07 -1.24
CA VAL A 37 23.01 -7.28 -1.73
C VAL A 37 22.22 -7.86 -2.90
N PHE A 38 22.86 -8.04 -4.04
CA PHE A 38 22.22 -8.56 -5.24
C PHE A 38 21.93 -10.06 -5.13
N LYS A 39 20.77 -10.48 -5.62
CA LYS A 39 20.41 -11.88 -5.75
C LYS A 39 21.17 -12.50 -6.91
N LEU A 40 22.00 -13.50 -6.59
CA LEU A 40 22.71 -14.31 -7.57
C LEU A 40 21.73 -15.24 -8.30
N PRO A 41 22.08 -15.76 -9.49
CA PRO A 41 21.23 -16.70 -10.24
C PRO A 41 20.82 -17.95 -9.43
N GLU A 42 21.62 -18.34 -8.45
CA GLU A 42 21.39 -19.48 -7.56
C GLU A 42 20.49 -19.13 -6.36
N HIS A 43 19.99 -17.90 -6.26
CA HIS A 43 19.14 -17.47 -5.16
C HIS A 43 17.81 -18.27 -5.14
N PRO A 44 17.28 -18.65 -3.96
CA PRO A 44 16.05 -19.45 -3.86
C PRO A 44 14.83 -18.84 -4.56
N ASP A 45 14.76 -17.51 -4.62
CA ASP A 45 13.67 -16.80 -5.31
C ASP A 45 13.65 -17.04 -6.83
N TYR A 46 14.76 -17.50 -7.42
CA TYR A 46 14.89 -17.81 -8.86
C TYR A 46 14.87 -19.31 -9.17
N THR A 47 14.66 -20.17 -8.16
CA THR A 47 14.63 -21.63 -8.37
C THR A 47 13.52 -22.02 -9.35
N GLY A 48 13.90 -22.68 -10.44
CA GLY A 48 12.99 -23.09 -11.51
C GLY A 48 12.64 -21.97 -12.52
N LEU A 49 13.23 -20.77 -12.40
CA LEU A 49 12.94 -19.61 -13.23
C LEU A 49 14.15 -19.25 -14.12
N ALA A 50 14.42 -20.06 -15.15
CA ALA A 50 15.62 -19.91 -15.99
C ALA A 50 15.81 -18.50 -16.59
N VAL A 51 14.72 -17.81 -16.96
CA VAL A 51 14.76 -16.44 -17.49
C VAL A 51 15.24 -15.45 -16.43
N GLU A 52 14.76 -15.56 -15.19
CA GLU A 52 15.17 -14.70 -14.08
C GLU A 52 16.63 -14.97 -13.67
N GLN A 53 17.07 -16.22 -13.76
CA GLN A 53 18.46 -16.60 -13.51
C GLN A 53 19.41 -15.97 -14.53
N GLU A 54 19.04 -15.97 -15.81
CA GLU A 54 19.83 -15.34 -16.87
C GLU A 54 19.81 -13.81 -16.75
N ALA A 55 18.64 -13.21 -16.44
CA ALA A 55 18.53 -11.78 -16.17
C ALA A 55 19.43 -11.35 -14.99
N ALA A 56 19.45 -12.14 -13.91
CA ALA A 56 20.36 -11.90 -12.79
C ALA A 56 21.83 -11.98 -13.20
N ARG A 57 22.21 -12.94 -14.06
CA ARG A 57 23.58 -13.09 -14.58
C ARG A 57 24.01 -11.87 -15.39
N ALA A 58 23.17 -11.42 -16.32
CA ALA A 58 23.41 -10.23 -17.14
C ALA A 58 23.52 -8.95 -16.29
N ARG A 59 22.61 -8.77 -15.33
CA ARG A 59 22.61 -7.62 -14.40
C ARG A 59 23.90 -7.58 -13.55
N ILE A 60 24.32 -8.72 -13.00
CA ILE A 60 25.54 -8.81 -12.20
C ILE A 60 26.79 -8.50 -13.05
N ASP A 61 26.84 -8.98 -14.30
CA ASP A 61 27.95 -8.67 -15.22
C ASP A 61 28.04 -7.15 -15.51
N GLU A 62 26.90 -6.50 -15.78
CA GLU A 62 26.85 -5.05 -15.97
C GLU A 62 27.31 -4.30 -14.71
N HIS A 63 26.84 -4.72 -13.53
CA HIS A 63 27.19 -4.10 -12.25
C HIS A 63 28.70 -4.11 -11.97
N GLN A 64 29.46 -5.06 -12.51
CA GLN A 64 30.93 -5.09 -12.38
C GLN A 64 31.59 -3.86 -12.98
N ARG A 65 31.01 -3.31 -14.06
CA ARG A 65 31.50 -2.13 -14.78
C ARG A 65 30.79 -0.86 -14.30
N LYS A 66 29.46 -0.89 -14.24
CA LYS A 66 28.59 0.27 -13.96
C LYS A 66 28.86 0.90 -12.59
N LEU A 67 28.88 0.10 -11.53
CA LEU A 67 28.97 0.63 -10.16
C LEU A 67 30.33 1.26 -9.84
N ARG A 68 31.39 0.87 -10.56
CA ARG A 68 32.74 1.43 -10.38
C ARG A 68 32.90 2.83 -10.97
N VAL A 69 32.00 3.21 -11.88
CA VAL A 69 32.01 4.51 -12.56
C VAL A 69 30.72 5.29 -12.29
N PHE A 70 30.06 4.98 -11.16
CA PHE A 70 28.81 5.63 -10.79
C PHE A 70 29.03 7.16 -10.63
N PRO A 71 28.13 8.02 -11.16
CA PRO A 71 28.31 9.47 -11.12
C PRO A 71 28.42 10.00 -9.69
N THR A 72 29.29 11.00 -9.51
CA THR A 72 29.43 11.74 -8.24
C THR A 72 28.80 13.14 -8.37
N GLY A 73 28.54 13.80 -7.23
CA GLY A 73 27.96 15.15 -7.24
C GLY A 73 26.48 15.23 -7.60
N LEU A 74 25.75 14.10 -7.52
CA LEU A 74 24.30 14.07 -7.71
C LEU A 74 23.58 14.82 -6.58
N PRO A 75 22.32 15.26 -6.79
CA PRO A 75 21.54 15.91 -5.74
C PRO A 75 21.49 15.08 -4.45
N GLY A 76 21.62 15.71 -3.28
CA GLY A 76 21.74 15.00 -1.99
C GLY A 76 20.50 14.17 -1.57
N ARG A 77 19.40 14.28 -2.32
CA ARG A 77 18.18 13.46 -2.19
C ARG A 77 18.20 12.23 -3.11
N VAL A 78 19.29 11.96 -3.80
CA VAL A 78 19.52 10.69 -4.50
C VAL A 78 20.36 9.81 -3.58
N VAL A 79 19.84 8.63 -3.23
CA VAL A 79 20.58 7.66 -2.43
C VAL A 79 21.51 6.88 -3.35
N THR A 80 22.78 7.26 -3.35
CA THR A 80 23.80 6.69 -4.24
C THR A 80 24.62 5.59 -3.54
N PRO A 81 25.24 4.69 -4.31
CA PRO A 81 26.30 3.83 -3.79
C PRO A 81 27.43 4.65 -3.15
N GLN A 82 27.82 4.28 -1.93
CA GLN A 82 28.91 4.92 -1.18
C GLN A 82 30.15 4.03 -1.07
N ALA A 83 29.94 2.71 -0.96
CA ALA A 83 31.01 1.72 -0.93
C ALA A 83 30.54 0.42 -1.60
N LEU A 84 31.40 -0.23 -2.38
CA LEU A 84 31.07 -1.49 -3.04
C LEU A 84 31.19 -2.65 -2.06
N ALA A 85 30.21 -3.54 -2.12
CA ALA A 85 30.24 -4.80 -1.39
C ALA A 85 30.69 -5.90 -2.35
N THR A 86 31.72 -6.67 -1.97
CA THR A 86 32.41 -7.60 -2.87
C THR A 86 32.56 -8.99 -2.29
N ASP A 87 33.08 -9.92 -3.10
CA ASP A 87 33.68 -11.15 -2.60
C ASP A 87 34.98 -10.87 -1.82
N LYS A 88 35.53 -11.90 -1.17
CA LYS A 88 36.77 -11.78 -0.36
C LYS A 88 37.98 -11.29 -1.17
N LYS A 89 38.00 -11.56 -2.47
CA LYS A 89 39.09 -11.20 -3.37
C LYS A 89 38.92 -9.82 -4.01
N GLU A 90 37.85 -9.10 -3.68
CA GLU A 90 37.48 -7.79 -4.24
C GLU A 90 37.30 -7.78 -5.77
N ARG A 91 37.08 -8.97 -6.36
CA ARG A 91 36.95 -9.15 -7.80
C ARG A 91 35.51 -8.94 -8.25
N THR A 92 34.58 -9.53 -7.52
CA THR A 92 33.17 -9.52 -7.89
C THR A 92 32.41 -8.56 -6.99
N VAL A 93 31.74 -7.57 -7.58
CA VAL A 93 30.77 -6.71 -6.91
C VAL A 93 29.48 -7.50 -6.69
N LEU A 94 29.09 -7.63 -5.43
CA LEU A 94 27.93 -8.38 -4.94
C LEU A 94 26.83 -7.47 -4.42
N GLY A 95 27.10 -6.17 -4.33
CA GLY A 95 26.19 -5.20 -3.74
C GLY A 95 26.90 -3.87 -3.51
N TYR A 96 26.26 -3.00 -2.73
CA TYR A 96 26.86 -1.75 -2.27
C TYR A 96 26.20 -1.28 -0.97
N ALA A 97 26.97 -0.54 -0.18
CA ALA A 97 26.46 0.22 0.95
C ALA A 97 26.05 1.63 0.50
N MET A 98 25.00 2.14 1.12
CA MET A 98 24.43 3.47 0.87
C MET A 98 23.91 4.07 2.18
N ARG A 99 23.61 5.37 2.18
CA ARG A 99 22.94 6.01 3.34
C ARG A 99 21.60 5.32 3.62
N LYS A 100 21.37 4.96 4.88
CA LYS A 100 20.04 4.51 5.34
C LYS A 100 19.13 5.72 5.54
N LEU A 101 17.86 5.57 5.17
CA LEU A 101 16.81 6.53 5.49
C LEU A 101 15.91 5.91 6.55
N ASP A 102 15.65 6.65 7.62
CA ASP A 102 14.74 6.24 8.71
C ASP A 102 13.44 7.08 8.66
N GLY A 103 12.36 6.55 9.23
CA GLY A 103 11.06 7.25 9.27
C GLY A 103 10.53 7.58 7.87
N VAL A 104 10.67 6.62 6.95
CA VAL A 104 10.33 6.78 5.55
C VAL A 104 8.89 6.39 5.26
N GLU A 105 8.27 7.13 4.36
CA GLU A 105 7.00 6.79 3.74
C GLU A 105 7.19 6.63 2.23
N SER A 106 6.69 5.56 1.63
CA SER A 106 6.70 5.44 0.16
C SER A 106 5.74 6.45 -0.47
N LEU A 107 6.15 7.08 -1.57
CA LEU A 107 5.28 7.98 -2.35
C LEU A 107 3.96 7.30 -2.76
N ARG A 108 3.97 5.97 -2.96
CA ARG A 108 2.77 5.16 -3.23
C ARG A 108 1.63 5.46 -2.26
N ARG A 109 1.94 5.64 -0.97
CA ARG A 109 0.91 5.87 0.06
C ARG A 109 0.12 7.16 -0.19
N PHE A 110 0.72 8.18 -0.80
CA PHE A 110 0.01 9.42 -1.16
C PHE A 110 -1.08 9.21 -2.22
N GLY A 111 -1.03 8.10 -2.96
CA GLY A 111 -2.11 7.68 -3.85
C GLY A 111 -3.24 6.92 -3.15
N GLU A 112 -3.14 6.62 -1.86
CA GLU A 112 -4.12 5.82 -1.12
C GLU A 112 -5.17 6.71 -0.42
N PRO A 113 -6.48 6.55 -0.72
CA PRO A 113 -7.53 7.33 -0.05
C PRO A 113 -7.54 7.17 1.48
N SER A 114 -7.14 6.02 2.01
CA SER A 114 -7.01 5.77 3.46
C SER A 114 -5.90 6.62 4.09
N PHE A 115 -4.72 6.70 3.47
CA PHE A 115 -3.60 7.50 3.95
C PHE A 115 -3.92 9.00 3.90
N ARG A 116 -4.56 9.45 2.81
CA ARG A 116 -5.07 10.82 2.66
C ARG A 116 -6.10 11.17 3.74
N ARG A 117 -7.05 10.27 4.02
CA ARG A 117 -8.03 10.41 5.11
C ARG A 117 -7.38 10.49 6.50
N ALA A 118 -6.24 9.83 6.69
CA ALA A 118 -5.54 9.75 7.97
C ALA A 118 -4.59 10.92 8.26
N GLY A 119 -4.48 11.92 7.36
CA GLY A 119 -3.73 13.16 7.62
C GLY A 119 -2.63 13.48 6.61
N ALA A 120 -2.39 12.65 5.59
CA ALA A 120 -1.54 13.03 4.47
C ALA A 120 -2.30 13.98 3.54
N THR A 121 -2.32 15.28 3.84
CA THR A 121 -3.15 16.27 3.13
C THR A 121 -2.69 16.50 1.68
N SER A 122 -3.55 17.13 0.88
CA SER A 122 -3.19 17.54 -0.49
C SER A 122 -1.99 18.50 -0.50
N GLU A 123 -1.91 19.40 0.47
CA GLU A 123 -0.80 20.36 0.60
C GLU A 123 0.52 19.62 0.84
N ARG A 124 0.53 18.61 1.74
CA ARG A 124 1.72 17.79 1.95
C ARG A 124 2.14 17.05 0.67
N ALA A 125 1.18 16.52 -0.09
CA ALA A 125 1.46 15.90 -1.37
C ALA A 125 2.14 16.89 -2.36
N VAL A 126 1.67 18.15 -2.40
CA VAL A 126 2.28 19.21 -3.22
C VAL A 126 3.73 19.49 -2.79
N GLU A 127 4.00 19.57 -1.49
CA GLU A 127 5.36 19.80 -0.98
C GLU A 127 6.31 18.65 -1.35
N VAL A 128 5.85 17.41 -1.22
CA VAL A 128 6.60 16.19 -1.62
C VAL A 128 6.90 16.21 -3.12
N LEU A 129 5.89 16.47 -3.95
CA LEU A 129 6.04 16.56 -5.40
C LEU A 129 7.02 17.67 -5.80
N ARG A 130 6.96 18.82 -5.13
CA ARG A 130 7.90 19.92 -5.35
C ARG A 130 9.33 19.52 -4.99
N SER A 131 9.54 18.83 -3.87
CA SER A 131 10.87 18.30 -3.53
C SER A 131 11.36 17.33 -4.60
N LEU A 132 10.51 16.42 -5.05
CA LEU A 132 10.84 15.43 -6.08
C LEU A 132 11.17 16.07 -7.42
N HIS A 133 10.43 17.12 -7.82
CA HIS A 133 10.67 17.88 -9.04
C HIS A 133 12.08 18.47 -9.08
N HIS A 134 12.53 19.10 -7.99
CA HIS A 134 13.88 19.66 -7.89
C HIS A 134 14.96 18.57 -7.96
N THR A 135 14.74 17.43 -7.27
CA THR A 135 15.66 16.29 -7.31
C THR A 135 15.78 15.76 -8.74
N LEU A 136 14.66 15.55 -9.44
CA LEU A 136 14.64 15.01 -10.79
C LEU A 136 15.28 15.96 -11.80
N THR A 137 15.01 17.26 -11.69
CA THR A 137 15.64 18.30 -12.50
C THR A 137 17.16 18.29 -12.33
N GLY A 138 17.65 18.24 -11.09
CA GLY A 138 19.10 18.19 -10.82
C GLY A 138 19.76 16.91 -11.31
N LEU A 139 19.06 15.77 -11.24
CA LEU A 139 19.53 14.49 -11.76
C LEU A 139 19.70 14.54 -13.29
N HIS A 140 18.69 15.05 -14.00
CA HIS A 140 18.72 15.21 -15.46
C HIS A 140 19.79 16.21 -15.90
N ALA A 141 20.02 17.29 -15.13
CA ALA A 141 21.09 18.25 -15.39
C ALA A 141 22.49 17.63 -15.29
N ALA A 142 22.64 16.57 -14.48
CA ALA A 142 23.86 15.78 -14.37
C ALA A 142 23.99 14.67 -15.44
N GLY A 143 23.07 14.61 -16.42
CA GLY A 143 23.08 13.60 -17.48
C GLY A 143 22.69 12.20 -17.01
N VAL A 144 21.97 12.10 -15.89
CA VAL A 144 21.46 10.83 -15.34
C VAL A 144 19.95 10.78 -15.50
N VAL A 145 19.42 9.62 -15.90
CA VAL A 145 17.98 9.35 -16.09
C VAL A 145 17.59 8.22 -15.14
N VAL A 146 16.48 8.36 -14.41
CA VAL A 146 15.98 7.33 -13.47
C VAL A 146 15.67 6.04 -14.24
N GLY A 147 14.97 6.17 -15.37
CA GLY A 147 14.70 5.06 -16.29
C GLY A 147 13.47 4.26 -15.91
N ASP A 148 13.48 3.64 -14.74
CA ASP A 148 12.34 2.98 -14.12
C ASP A 148 11.74 3.87 -13.01
N PHE A 149 11.28 5.07 -13.39
CA PHE A 149 10.62 5.94 -12.44
C PHE A 149 9.33 5.27 -11.93
N ASN A 150 9.21 5.10 -10.61
CA ASN A 150 8.01 4.62 -9.96
C ASN A 150 7.90 5.13 -8.51
N ASP A 151 6.70 5.06 -7.94
CA ASP A 151 6.36 5.56 -6.60
C ASP A 151 6.88 4.70 -5.43
N LEU A 152 7.38 3.50 -5.69
CA LEU A 152 8.06 2.67 -4.69
C LEU A 152 9.53 3.05 -4.53
N ASN A 153 10.15 3.53 -5.61
CA ASN A 153 11.53 4.04 -5.62
C ASN A 153 11.64 5.51 -5.17
N VAL A 154 10.54 6.09 -4.65
CA VAL A 154 10.53 7.40 -4.00
C VAL A 154 10.16 7.25 -2.52
N LEU A 155 11.11 7.57 -1.64
CA LEU A 155 10.91 7.57 -0.19
C LEU A 155 10.83 8.99 0.34
N VAL A 156 9.83 9.26 1.17
CA VAL A 156 9.57 10.56 1.79
C VAL A 156 9.99 10.50 3.24
N THR A 157 10.89 11.41 3.66
CA THR A 157 11.25 11.60 5.07
C THR A 157 10.65 12.89 5.61
N GLY A 158 10.36 12.95 6.90
CA GLY A 158 9.84 14.17 7.54
C GLY A 158 8.56 14.69 6.87
N ALA A 159 8.48 16.02 6.69
CA ALA A 159 7.31 16.65 6.10
C ALA A 159 7.18 16.37 4.59
N ALA A 160 8.25 16.60 3.83
CA ALA A 160 8.18 16.68 2.36
C ALA A 160 9.43 16.18 1.61
N ASP A 161 10.43 15.66 2.31
CA ASP A 161 11.74 15.38 1.72
C ASP A 161 11.69 14.11 0.87
N ALA A 162 11.55 14.28 -0.46
CA ALA A 162 11.44 13.16 -1.40
C ALA A 162 12.83 12.72 -1.91
N HIS A 163 13.20 11.48 -1.57
CA HIS A 163 14.45 10.84 -1.96
C HIS A 163 14.21 9.79 -3.05
N LEU A 164 15.09 9.75 -4.03
CA LEU A 164 15.15 8.68 -5.03
C LEU A 164 16.10 7.58 -4.53
N ILE A 165 15.63 6.34 -4.53
CA ILE A 165 16.42 5.15 -4.21
C ILE A 165 16.64 4.30 -5.45
N ASP A 166 17.31 3.15 -5.27
CA ASP A 166 17.54 2.17 -6.35
C ASP A 166 18.39 2.72 -7.50
N ALA A 167 19.35 3.58 -7.15
CA ALA A 167 20.12 4.36 -8.12
C ALA A 167 21.03 3.52 -9.02
N ASP A 168 21.31 2.25 -8.67
CA ASP A 168 22.02 1.32 -9.53
C ASP A 168 21.24 0.96 -10.81
N SER A 169 19.91 1.14 -10.82
CA SER A 169 19.08 0.98 -12.01
C SER A 169 19.15 2.18 -12.97
N PHE A 170 19.67 3.33 -12.53
CA PHE A 170 19.65 4.56 -13.31
C PHE A 170 20.50 4.45 -14.58
N GLN A 171 20.09 5.18 -15.60
CA GLN A 171 20.79 5.31 -16.87
C GLN A 171 21.76 6.49 -16.83
N PHE A 172 23.00 6.25 -17.23
CA PHE A 172 24.03 7.28 -17.41
C PHE A 172 25.13 6.78 -18.34
N GLY A 173 25.72 7.68 -19.13
CA GLY A 173 26.72 7.29 -20.13
C GLY A 173 26.20 6.21 -21.07
N GLY A 174 26.91 5.08 -21.18
CA GLY A 174 26.48 3.93 -21.98
C GLY A 174 25.67 2.87 -21.22
N PHE A 175 25.39 3.06 -19.92
CA PHE A 175 24.64 2.11 -19.11
C PHE A 175 23.15 2.45 -19.19
N LEU A 176 22.37 1.59 -19.86
CA LEU A 176 20.95 1.82 -20.11
C LEU A 176 20.08 1.12 -19.07
N CYS A 177 18.95 1.73 -18.70
CA CYS A 177 17.96 1.08 -17.88
C CYS A 177 17.07 0.18 -18.75
N ALA A 178 17.05 -1.13 -18.46
CA ALA A 178 16.21 -2.11 -19.15
C ALA A 178 14.88 -2.39 -18.41
N LEU A 179 14.76 -1.95 -17.16
CA LEU A 179 13.60 -2.16 -16.32
C LEU A 179 12.55 -1.07 -16.56
N PHE A 180 11.29 -1.41 -16.26
CA PHE A 180 10.19 -0.47 -16.26
C PHE A 180 9.04 -1.01 -15.40
N THR A 181 8.32 -0.07 -14.80
CA THR A 181 7.07 -0.34 -14.08
C THR A 181 5.89 -0.01 -15.00
N GLU A 182 5.04 -0.98 -15.31
CA GLU A 182 3.97 -0.85 -16.32
C GLU A 182 3.07 0.37 -16.07
N ARG A 183 2.79 0.69 -14.81
CA ARG A 183 1.95 1.83 -14.43
C ARG A 183 2.57 3.20 -14.76
N PHE A 184 3.89 3.28 -14.85
CA PHE A 184 4.66 4.51 -15.08
C PHE A 184 5.33 4.54 -16.46
N VAL A 185 5.26 3.45 -17.23
CA VAL A 185 5.87 3.39 -18.55
C VAL A 185 5.17 4.35 -19.49
N ASP A 186 5.97 5.13 -20.22
CA ASP A 186 5.46 6.09 -21.20
C ASP A 186 4.92 5.36 -22.45
N PRO A 187 3.61 5.46 -22.76
CA PRO A 187 3.01 4.78 -23.90
C PRO A 187 3.63 5.17 -25.26
N VAL A 188 4.21 6.37 -25.42
CA VAL A 188 4.84 6.76 -26.70
C VAL A 188 6.11 5.97 -27.00
N ARG A 189 6.69 5.31 -25.99
CA ARG A 189 7.86 4.43 -26.16
C ARG A 189 7.48 3.02 -26.57
N LEU A 190 6.20 2.67 -26.57
CA LEU A 190 5.69 1.36 -26.91
C LEU A 190 5.36 1.25 -28.41
N ASN A 191 5.24 0.02 -28.91
CA ASN A 191 4.86 -0.27 -30.30
C ASN A 191 3.36 -0.61 -30.48
N GLY A 192 2.55 -0.45 -29.42
CA GLY A 192 1.13 -0.80 -29.41
C GLY A 192 0.81 -2.30 -29.36
N LYS A 193 1.82 -3.18 -29.40
CA LYS A 193 1.68 -4.65 -29.34
C LYS A 193 2.19 -5.26 -28.04
N SER A 194 3.23 -4.67 -27.47
CA SER A 194 3.88 -5.13 -26.24
C SER A 194 4.21 -3.95 -25.35
N LEU A 195 4.20 -4.20 -24.03
CA LEU A 195 4.58 -3.24 -23.00
C LEU A 195 6.10 -3.01 -22.93
N VAL A 196 6.89 -3.77 -23.69
CA VAL A 196 8.34 -3.58 -23.76
C VAL A 196 8.66 -2.27 -24.49
N PRO A 197 9.34 -1.31 -23.85
CA PRO A 197 9.77 -0.08 -24.52
C PRO A 197 10.70 -0.37 -25.70
N THR A 198 10.46 0.32 -26.82
CA THR A 198 11.25 0.17 -28.05
C THR A 198 12.46 1.11 -28.12
N ARG A 199 12.59 2.00 -27.15
CA ARG A 199 13.65 3.02 -27.06
C ARG A 199 14.17 3.09 -25.62
N PRO A 200 15.43 3.47 -25.40
CA PRO A 200 15.96 3.75 -24.06
C PRO A 200 15.10 4.78 -23.33
N ALA A 201 15.17 4.77 -21.99
CA ALA A 201 14.53 5.81 -21.21
C ALA A 201 15.22 7.15 -21.42
N SER A 202 14.47 8.23 -21.23
CA SER A 202 14.93 9.61 -21.39
C SER A 202 14.44 10.46 -20.21
N SER A 203 14.95 11.69 -20.11
CA SER A 203 14.42 12.68 -19.16
C SER A 203 12.92 12.89 -19.36
N GLU A 204 12.43 12.88 -20.60
CA GLU A 204 11.01 12.99 -20.93
C GLU A 204 10.19 11.81 -20.38
N SER A 205 10.69 10.58 -20.43
CA SER A 205 9.97 9.43 -19.86
C SER A 205 9.95 9.46 -18.34
N ASP A 206 11.01 9.97 -17.69
CA ASP A 206 10.97 10.20 -16.24
C ASP A 206 9.93 11.26 -15.88
N TRP A 207 9.82 12.33 -16.67
CA TRP A 207 8.81 13.37 -16.45
C TRP A 207 7.38 12.89 -16.71
N TYR A 208 7.18 11.96 -17.64
CA TYR A 208 5.92 11.24 -17.77
C TYR A 208 5.61 10.47 -16.47
N GLY A 209 6.58 9.68 -15.97
CA GLY A 209 6.45 8.97 -14.69
C GLY A 209 6.16 9.91 -13.51
N TYR A 210 6.84 11.05 -13.43
CA TYR A 210 6.56 12.10 -12.45
C TYR A 210 5.11 12.60 -12.56
N THR A 211 4.60 12.82 -13.77
CA THR A 211 3.23 13.29 -13.98
C THR A 211 2.20 12.24 -13.57
N VAL A 212 2.50 10.95 -13.78
CA VAL A 212 1.70 9.84 -13.23
C VAL A 212 1.67 9.90 -11.71
N ALA A 213 2.82 10.06 -11.06
CA ALA A 213 2.91 10.15 -9.59
C ALA A 213 2.21 11.40 -9.04
N ALA A 214 2.29 12.54 -9.75
CA ALA A 214 1.58 13.76 -9.40
C ALA A 214 0.07 13.56 -9.45
N MET A 215 -0.45 12.95 -10.51
CA MET A 215 -1.88 12.62 -10.63
C MET A 215 -2.33 11.67 -9.51
N GLN A 216 -1.58 10.60 -9.26
CA GLN A 216 -1.86 9.64 -8.19
C GLN A 216 -1.88 10.33 -6.82
N SER A 217 -0.88 11.14 -6.52
CA SER A 217 -0.74 11.79 -5.22
C SER A 217 -1.79 12.87 -4.99
N LEU A 218 -2.28 13.54 -6.05
CA LEU A 218 -3.27 14.61 -5.94
C LEU A 218 -4.72 14.11 -6.03
N LEU A 219 -4.99 13.02 -6.77
CA LEU A 219 -6.32 12.51 -7.04
C LEU A 219 -6.61 11.11 -6.47
N CYS A 220 -5.61 10.43 -5.91
CA CYS A 220 -5.68 9.02 -5.52
C CYS A 220 -5.97 8.05 -6.69
N VAL A 221 -5.61 8.45 -7.91
CA VAL A 221 -5.77 7.62 -9.12
C VAL A 221 -4.77 8.04 -10.20
N GLY A 222 -4.22 7.06 -10.92
CA GLY A 222 -3.36 7.31 -12.09
C GLY A 222 -4.13 7.40 -13.41
N PRO A 223 -3.45 7.69 -14.53
CA PRO A 223 -4.10 7.89 -15.83
C PRO A 223 -4.84 6.65 -16.33
N HIS A 224 -4.39 5.45 -15.98
CA HIS A 224 -5.02 4.19 -16.39
C HIS A 224 -5.89 3.56 -15.29
N GLY A 225 -6.24 4.30 -14.24
CA GLY A 225 -7.18 3.83 -13.22
C GLY A 225 -8.63 3.73 -13.71
N GLY A 226 -9.56 3.43 -12.80
CA GLY A 226 -10.98 3.29 -13.12
C GLY A 226 -11.34 2.00 -13.86
N VAL A 227 -12.63 1.82 -14.15
CA VAL A 227 -13.17 0.61 -14.77
C VAL A 227 -13.54 0.89 -16.22
N HIS A 228 -12.97 0.14 -17.17
CA HIS A 228 -13.29 0.27 -18.59
C HIS A 228 -14.59 -0.48 -18.93
N ARG A 229 -15.62 0.27 -19.31
CA ARG A 229 -16.97 -0.22 -19.62
C ARG A 229 -17.44 0.25 -21.00
N PRO A 230 -16.81 -0.22 -22.09
CA PRO A 230 -17.23 0.15 -23.43
C PRO A 230 -18.63 -0.40 -23.73
N LYS A 231 -19.38 0.32 -24.58
CA LYS A 231 -20.72 -0.11 -25.01
C LYS A 231 -20.72 -1.48 -25.69
N SER A 232 -19.68 -1.77 -26.47
CA SER A 232 -19.49 -3.07 -27.12
C SER A 232 -18.59 -3.98 -26.28
N PRO A 233 -19.03 -5.21 -25.93
CA PRO A 233 -18.20 -6.18 -25.23
C PRO A 233 -16.88 -6.50 -25.96
N ALA A 234 -16.86 -6.44 -27.29
CA ALA A 234 -15.67 -6.71 -28.11
C ALA A 234 -14.57 -5.66 -27.96
N ALA A 235 -14.90 -4.46 -27.46
CA ALA A 235 -13.93 -3.39 -27.19
C ALA A 235 -13.35 -3.47 -25.77
N ARG A 236 -13.79 -4.43 -24.94
CA ARG A 236 -13.20 -4.65 -23.61
C ARG A 236 -11.74 -5.05 -23.78
N THR A 237 -10.91 -4.55 -22.88
CA THR A 237 -9.46 -4.76 -22.92
C THR A 237 -8.93 -4.86 -21.49
N THR A 238 -7.78 -5.51 -21.33
CA THR A 238 -7.10 -5.66 -20.04
C THR A 238 -6.46 -4.35 -19.62
N THR A 239 -5.95 -4.26 -18.39
CA THR A 239 -5.16 -3.10 -17.91
C THR A 239 -3.99 -2.80 -18.85
N ALA A 240 -3.20 -3.83 -19.19
CA ALA A 240 -2.10 -3.73 -20.16
C ALA A 240 -2.60 -3.26 -21.54
N GLY A 241 -3.73 -3.81 -22.00
CA GLY A 241 -4.33 -3.42 -23.27
C GLY A 241 -4.81 -1.96 -23.28
N ARG A 242 -5.32 -1.44 -22.16
CA ARG A 242 -5.67 -0.02 -22.04
C ARG A 242 -4.45 0.88 -22.19
N LEU A 243 -3.31 0.48 -21.62
CA LEU A 243 -2.07 1.24 -21.75
C LEU A 243 -1.59 1.25 -23.22
N LEU A 244 -1.59 0.09 -23.88
CA LEU A 244 -1.24 -0.04 -25.31
C LEU A 244 -2.18 0.74 -26.23
N GLN A 245 -3.48 0.75 -25.92
CA GLN A 245 -4.53 1.44 -26.68
C GLN A 245 -4.72 2.90 -26.24
N ARG A 246 -3.93 3.38 -25.28
CA ARG A 246 -3.96 4.76 -24.77
C ARG A 246 -5.31 5.16 -24.14
N ILE A 247 -6.01 4.19 -23.55
CA ILE A 247 -7.30 4.37 -22.89
C ILE A 247 -7.05 4.79 -21.44
N THR A 248 -7.18 6.09 -21.18
CA THR A 248 -6.99 6.72 -19.87
C THR A 248 -8.33 7.02 -19.20
N VAL A 249 -8.32 7.53 -17.97
CA VAL A 249 -9.52 7.99 -17.24
C VAL A 249 -10.25 9.16 -17.91
N PHE A 250 -9.64 9.79 -18.92
CA PHE A 250 -10.28 10.81 -19.76
C PHE A 250 -11.13 10.22 -20.88
N HIS A 251 -11.00 8.92 -21.16
CA HIS A 251 -11.77 8.25 -22.19
C HIS A 251 -13.24 8.08 -21.74
N PRO A 252 -14.24 8.34 -22.60
CA PRO A 252 -15.66 8.29 -22.22
C PRO A 252 -16.14 6.90 -21.76
N ASP A 253 -15.49 5.84 -22.22
CA ASP A 253 -15.80 4.47 -21.79
C ASP A 253 -15.14 4.06 -20.46
N VAL A 254 -14.39 4.97 -19.81
CA VAL A 254 -13.80 4.70 -18.50
C VAL A 254 -14.63 5.35 -17.41
N GLN A 255 -15.16 4.51 -16.52
CA GLN A 255 -15.78 4.98 -15.28
C GLN A 255 -14.68 5.38 -14.30
N TYR A 256 -14.64 6.67 -13.94
CA TYR A 256 -13.73 7.19 -12.92
C TYR A 256 -14.00 6.50 -11.57
N PRO A 257 -12.96 6.04 -10.85
CA PRO A 257 -13.14 5.25 -9.65
C PRO A 257 -13.73 6.09 -8.50
N LYS A 258 -14.74 5.54 -7.83
CA LYS A 258 -15.45 6.23 -6.72
C LYS A 258 -14.55 6.60 -5.52
N PRO A 259 -13.55 5.78 -5.12
CA PRO A 259 -12.68 6.12 -3.99
C PRO A 259 -11.70 7.26 -4.28
N ALA A 260 -11.48 7.61 -5.54
CA ALA A 260 -10.58 8.68 -5.94
C ALA A 260 -11.20 10.06 -5.68
N LEU A 261 -10.36 11.08 -5.50
CA LEU A 261 -10.84 12.45 -5.42
C LEU A 261 -11.37 12.88 -6.79
N PRO A 262 -12.53 13.56 -6.88
CA PRO A 262 -13.06 13.99 -8.16
C PRO A 262 -12.06 14.88 -8.92
N MET A 263 -11.86 14.67 -10.22
CA MET A 263 -10.94 15.49 -11.03
C MET A 263 -11.19 16.99 -10.86
N ARG A 264 -12.47 17.40 -10.80
CA ARG A 264 -12.90 18.79 -10.57
C ARG A 264 -12.40 19.42 -9.26
N THR A 265 -11.79 18.65 -8.34
CA THR A 265 -11.10 19.20 -7.16
C THR A 265 -9.83 19.97 -7.52
N LEU A 266 -9.20 19.68 -8.66
CA LEU A 266 -8.07 20.44 -9.18
C LEU A 266 -8.54 21.58 -10.10
N PRO A 267 -7.75 22.66 -10.26
CA PRO A 267 -8.08 23.75 -11.19
C PRO A 267 -7.90 23.34 -12.66
N ASP A 268 -8.50 24.10 -13.58
CA ASP A 268 -8.61 23.70 -14.99
C ASP A 268 -7.26 23.69 -15.74
N ASP A 269 -6.30 24.52 -15.33
CA ASP A 269 -4.95 24.55 -15.89
C ASP A 269 -4.16 23.27 -15.59
N VAL A 270 -4.26 22.75 -14.36
CA VAL A 270 -3.69 21.47 -13.97
C VAL A 270 -4.37 20.33 -14.71
N LEU A 271 -5.70 20.32 -14.78
CA LEU A 271 -6.45 19.30 -15.53
C LEU A 271 -6.12 19.31 -17.02
N GLN A 272 -5.99 20.50 -17.63
CA GLN A 272 -5.58 20.66 -19.01
C GLN A 272 -4.16 20.15 -19.24
N HIS A 273 -3.24 20.37 -18.30
CA HIS A 273 -1.89 19.82 -18.38
C HIS A 273 -1.89 18.29 -18.33
N LEU A 274 -2.65 17.68 -17.40
CA LEU A 274 -2.79 16.22 -17.33
C LEU A 274 -3.40 15.66 -18.63
N HIS A 275 -4.43 16.31 -19.17
CA HIS A 275 -5.01 15.94 -20.47
C HIS A 275 -3.97 16.00 -21.59
N ARG A 276 -3.20 17.08 -21.66
CA ARG A 276 -2.13 17.24 -22.65
C ARG A 276 -1.08 16.13 -22.58
N VAL A 277 -0.67 15.72 -21.38
CA VAL A 277 0.34 14.66 -21.21
C VAL A 277 -0.23 13.27 -21.54
N PHE A 278 -1.44 12.96 -21.06
CA PHE A 278 -2.00 11.62 -21.13
C PHE A 278 -2.85 11.34 -22.37
N VAL A 279 -3.29 12.37 -23.09
CA VAL A 279 -4.13 12.25 -24.29
C VAL A 279 -3.46 12.87 -25.52
N GLU A 280 -2.81 14.03 -25.37
CA GLU A 280 -2.21 14.79 -26.50
C GLU A 280 -0.68 14.60 -26.62
N ASP A 281 -0.10 13.69 -25.84
CA ASP A 281 1.32 13.33 -25.88
C ASP A 281 2.32 14.46 -25.61
N LEU A 282 1.93 15.47 -24.84
CA LEU A 282 2.89 16.44 -24.32
C LEU A 282 3.96 15.72 -23.48
N ARG A 283 5.23 15.96 -23.81
CA ARG A 283 6.39 15.46 -23.07
C ARG A 283 7.29 16.62 -22.66
N GLY A 284 7.96 16.44 -21.53
CA GLY A 284 8.79 17.47 -20.91
C GLY A 284 8.47 17.65 -19.43
N ALA A 285 9.21 18.55 -18.78
CA ALA A 285 9.10 18.77 -17.35
C ALA A 285 7.69 19.24 -16.94
N PHE A 286 7.21 18.71 -15.81
CA PHE A 286 5.96 19.21 -15.23
C PHE A 286 6.13 20.69 -14.88
N PRO A 287 5.24 21.60 -15.32
CA PRO A 287 5.38 23.02 -15.07
C PRO A 287 5.28 23.32 -13.58
N LEU A 288 6.41 23.67 -12.96
CA LEU A 288 6.49 23.94 -11.53
C LEU A 288 5.48 25.00 -11.05
N PRO A 289 5.18 26.09 -11.81
CA PRO A 289 4.17 27.06 -11.42
C PRO A 289 2.75 26.48 -11.26
N LEU A 290 2.38 25.43 -12.01
CA LEU A 290 1.08 24.76 -11.84
C LEU A 290 0.99 24.05 -10.49
N LEU A 291 2.10 23.48 -10.01
CA LEU A 291 2.18 22.84 -8.71
C LEU A 291 2.21 23.88 -7.58
N GLU A 292 3.04 24.91 -7.72
CA GLU A 292 3.22 25.98 -6.72
C GLU A 292 2.00 26.91 -6.61
N GLY A 293 1.14 26.95 -7.63
CA GLY A 293 -0.12 27.68 -7.63
C GLY A 293 -1.26 26.99 -6.89
N LEU A 294 -1.14 25.69 -6.56
CA LEU A 294 -2.19 24.95 -5.88
C LEU A 294 -2.40 25.47 -4.45
N ARG A 295 -3.66 25.81 -4.12
CA ARG A 295 -4.09 26.22 -2.79
C ARG A 295 -5.28 25.37 -2.40
N PHE A 296 -5.03 24.37 -1.57
CA PHE A 296 -6.08 23.47 -1.12
C PHE A 296 -6.82 24.01 0.10
N THR A 297 -8.09 23.65 0.19
CA THR A 297 -8.93 23.86 1.37
C THR A 297 -9.80 22.63 1.55
N GLN A 298 -10.14 22.34 2.80
CA GLN A 298 -11.13 21.32 3.11
C GLN A 298 -12.53 21.92 3.11
N CYS A 299 -13.48 21.29 2.39
CA CYS A 299 -14.87 21.71 2.44
C CYS A 299 -15.48 21.41 3.82
N ALA A 300 -16.04 22.43 4.48
CA ALA A 300 -16.70 22.27 5.77
C ALA A 300 -17.97 21.40 5.74
N SER A 301 -18.60 21.23 4.56
CA SER A 301 -19.83 20.44 4.40
C SER A 301 -19.57 18.96 4.12
N CYS A 302 -18.68 18.63 3.18
CA CYS A 302 -18.46 17.24 2.74
C CYS A 302 -17.06 16.70 3.05
N GLY A 303 -16.18 17.53 3.62
CA GLY A 303 -14.83 17.14 4.03
C GLY A 303 -13.84 16.90 2.88
N VAL A 304 -14.25 17.07 1.62
CA VAL A 304 -13.39 16.92 0.43
C VAL A 304 -12.39 18.07 0.36
N GLU A 305 -11.11 17.73 0.15
CA GLU A 305 -10.06 18.69 -0.16
C GLU A 305 -10.16 19.12 -1.64
N HIS A 306 -10.06 20.42 -1.91
CA HIS A 306 -10.07 20.95 -3.27
C HIS A 306 -9.22 22.22 -3.41
N ALA A 307 -8.67 22.44 -4.61
CA ALA A 307 -7.91 23.63 -4.98
C ALA A 307 -8.74 24.64 -5.80
N ARG A 308 -10.06 24.63 -5.60
CA ARG A 308 -11.05 25.51 -6.24
C ARG A 308 -11.52 26.61 -5.28
N ARG A 309 -12.01 27.73 -5.82
CA ARG A 309 -12.64 28.82 -5.04
C ARG A 309 -13.87 28.35 -4.25
N ALA A 310 -14.58 27.35 -4.76
CA ALA A 310 -15.73 26.75 -4.10
C ALA A 310 -15.70 25.23 -4.24
N CYS A 311 -16.31 24.52 -3.30
CA CYS A 311 -16.32 23.06 -3.30
C CYS A 311 -17.08 22.54 -4.53
N PRO A 312 -16.40 21.78 -5.42
CA PRO A 312 -17.01 21.32 -6.65
C PRO A 312 -17.97 20.13 -6.42
N THR A 313 -17.98 19.56 -5.22
CA THR A 313 -18.92 18.49 -4.83
C THR A 313 -20.22 19.07 -4.27
N CYS A 314 -20.15 20.20 -3.57
CA CYS A 314 -21.33 20.83 -2.97
C CYS A 314 -21.99 21.87 -3.87
N GLN A 315 -21.29 22.54 -4.80
CA GLN A 315 -21.93 23.54 -5.67
C GLN A 315 -22.49 22.95 -6.97
N PRO A 316 -23.60 23.52 -7.51
CA PRO A 316 -24.34 24.70 -7.02
C PRO A 316 -25.31 24.39 -5.86
N ASN A 317 -25.56 23.11 -5.57
CA ASN A 317 -26.53 22.67 -4.57
C ASN A 317 -25.92 22.61 -3.18
N ALA A 318 -25.43 23.75 -2.67
CA ALA A 318 -24.88 23.88 -1.31
C ALA A 318 -25.96 23.77 -0.22
N VAL A 319 -27.00 23.00 -0.48
CA VAL A 319 -27.94 22.53 0.53
C VAL A 319 -27.22 21.39 1.21
N ALA A 320 -27.01 21.49 2.53
CA ALA A 320 -26.65 20.34 3.33
C ALA A 320 -27.71 19.27 3.09
N GLN A 321 -27.43 18.32 2.19
CA GLN A 321 -28.31 17.20 1.98
C GLN A 321 -28.32 16.47 3.32
N THR A 322 -29.42 16.60 4.06
CA THR A 322 -29.68 15.73 5.19
C THR A 322 -29.84 14.35 4.59
N THR A 323 -28.74 13.59 4.52
CA THR A 323 -28.80 12.17 4.14
C THR A 323 -29.84 11.56 5.05
N PRO A 324 -30.93 11.00 4.51
CA PRO A 324 -32.00 10.47 5.31
C PRO A 324 -31.43 9.39 6.24
N VAL A 325 -31.94 9.31 7.46
CA VAL A 325 -31.47 8.31 8.45
C VAL A 325 -31.61 6.90 7.89
N THR A 326 -32.60 6.67 7.03
CA THR A 326 -32.79 5.43 6.28
C THR A 326 -33.10 5.75 4.81
N SER A 327 -32.45 5.05 3.90
CA SER A 327 -32.68 5.11 2.45
C SER A 327 -32.78 3.70 1.88
N ALA A 328 -33.66 3.48 0.91
CA ALA A 328 -33.80 2.19 0.23
C ALA A 328 -33.56 2.33 -1.28
N ARG A 329 -32.86 1.36 -1.86
CA ARG A 329 -32.74 1.15 -3.31
C ARG A 329 -32.96 -0.33 -3.58
N GLY A 330 -34.04 -0.65 -4.32
CA GLY A 330 -34.41 -2.03 -4.62
C GLY A 330 -34.47 -2.90 -3.36
N GLN A 331 -33.63 -3.93 -3.29
CA GLN A 331 -33.59 -4.88 -2.16
C GLN A 331 -32.68 -4.44 -1.00
N VAL A 332 -32.02 -3.28 -1.11
CA VAL A 332 -31.06 -2.80 -0.11
C VAL A 332 -31.64 -1.62 0.66
N THR A 333 -31.73 -1.77 1.98
CA THR A 333 -32.03 -0.69 2.91
C THR A 333 -30.76 -0.29 3.65
N ALA A 334 -30.37 0.97 3.53
CA ALA A 334 -29.24 1.57 4.22
C ALA A 334 -29.74 2.44 5.38
N THR A 335 -29.24 2.21 6.60
CA THR A 335 -29.56 2.98 7.80
C THR A 335 -28.29 3.56 8.41
N ARG A 336 -28.23 4.87 8.56
CA ARG A 336 -27.08 5.56 9.15
C ARG A 336 -27.04 5.33 10.66
N LEU A 337 -25.95 4.75 11.15
CA LEU A 337 -25.69 4.47 12.56
C LEU A 337 -24.96 5.61 13.27
N PHE A 338 -24.07 6.30 12.56
CA PHE A 338 -23.22 7.34 13.13
C PHE A 338 -22.83 8.37 12.06
N THR A 339 -22.61 9.62 12.47
CA THR A 339 -22.02 10.66 11.63
C THR A 339 -21.08 11.55 12.44
N THR A 340 -20.06 12.11 11.80
CA THR A 340 -19.13 13.06 12.41
C THR A 340 -18.77 14.16 11.41
N ARG A 341 -18.44 15.36 11.92
CA ARG A 341 -17.86 16.44 11.11
C ARG A 341 -16.40 16.18 10.72
N GLY A 342 -15.75 15.27 11.44
CA GLY A 342 -14.35 14.91 11.24
C GLY A 342 -14.18 13.72 10.28
N VAL A 343 -13.40 12.72 10.68
CA VAL A 343 -13.13 11.52 9.87
C VAL A 343 -13.05 10.26 10.73
N LEU A 344 -13.62 9.16 10.26
CA LEU A 344 -13.42 7.82 10.82
C LEU A 344 -12.00 7.34 10.51
N VAL A 345 -11.23 7.02 11.54
CA VAL A 345 -9.81 6.59 11.41
C VAL A 345 -9.62 5.10 11.65
N HIS A 346 -10.50 4.47 12.43
CA HIS A 346 -10.50 3.02 12.66
C HIS A 346 -11.90 2.53 13.01
N ALA A 347 -12.24 1.32 12.59
CA ALA A 347 -13.46 0.63 13.01
C ALA A 347 -13.23 -0.88 13.05
N SER A 348 -13.80 -1.56 14.02
CA SER A 348 -13.69 -3.01 14.21
C SER A 348 -15.02 -3.57 14.72
N VAL A 349 -15.09 -4.89 14.86
CA VAL A 349 -16.25 -5.58 15.45
C VAL A 349 -15.79 -6.34 16.68
N GLU A 350 -16.56 -6.21 17.75
CA GLU A 350 -16.36 -6.91 19.00
C GLU A 350 -17.70 -7.51 19.44
N ASP A 351 -17.75 -8.84 19.62
CA ASP A 351 -18.98 -9.58 19.97
C ASP A 351 -20.19 -9.24 19.08
N GLY A 352 -19.92 -8.92 17.81
CA GLY A 352 -20.93 -8.53 16.81
C GLY A 352 -21.42 -7.08 16.93
N LEU A 353 -20.80 -6.26 17.78
CA LEU A 353 -21.06 -4.83 17.89
C LEU A 353 -19.95 -4.02 17.19
N PRO A 354 -20.29 -2.98 16.41
CA PRO A 354 -19.28 -2.11 15.83
C PRO A 354 -18.61 -1.26 16.91
N ARG A 355 -17.29 -1.16 16.87
CA ARG A 355 -16.47 -0.22 17.64
C ARG A 355 -15.74 0.68 16.66
N TRP A 356 -15.65 1.97 16.95
CA TRP A 356 -14.95 2.90 16.06
C TRP A 356 -14.25 4.02 16.80
N LEU A 357 -13.27 4.57 16.09
CA LEU A 357 -12.49 5.75 16.45
C LEU A 357 -12.62 6.77 15.31
N TYR A 358 -12.87 8.02 15.68
CA TYR A 358 -12.93 9.14 14.75
C TYR A 358 -12.06 10.29 15.26
N HIS A 359 -11.53 11.09 14.34
CA HIS A 359 -10.86 12.34 14.65
C HIS A 359 -11.80 13.50 14.33
N ALA A 360 -12.03 14.39 15.30
CA ALA A 360 -12.77 15.63 15.12
C ALA A 360 -12.29 16.68 16.13
N ASP A 361 -12.27 17.94 15.71
CA ASP A 361 -11.91 19.09 16.54
C ASP A 361 -10.52 18.92 17.22
N GLY A 362 -9.54 18.42 16.47
CA GLY A 362 -8.17 18.23 16.94
C GLY A 362 -8.00 17.11 17.98
N ALA A 363 -8.94 16.16 18.03
CA ALA A 363 -8.90 15.05 18.98
C ALA A 363 -9.40 13.73 18.37
N TYR A 364 -8.74 12.64 18.76
CA TYR A 364 -9.19 11.28 18.53
C TYR A 364 -10.21 10.89 19.60
N ARG A 365 -11.36 10.38 19.17
CA ARG A 365 -12.53 10.09 19.99
C ARG A 365 -13.08 8.71 19.67
N ARG A 366 -13.53 7.99 20.70
CA ARG A 366 -14.28 6.74 20.52
C ARG A 366 -15.74 7.05 20.16
N GLY A 367 -16.47 6.03 19.70
CA GLY A 367 -17.88 6.16 19.31
C GLY A 367 -18.84 6.68 20.38
N ASP A 368 -18.46 6.62 21.66
CA ASP A 368 -19.17 7.23 22.80
C ASP A 368 -18.86 8.74 23.00
N GLY A 369 -17.98 9.31 22.16
CA GLY A 369 -17.53 10.70 22.22
C GLY A 369 -16.31 10.96 23.11
N ARG A 370 -15.85 9.96 23.88
CA ARG A 370 -14.72 10.09 24.81
C ARG A 370 -13.43 10.37 24.05
N VAL A 371 -12.70 11.40 24.49
CA VAL A 371 -11.39 11.75 23.94
C VAL A 371 -10.34 10.75 24.44
N VAL A 372 -9.63 10.10 23.53
CA VAL A 372 -8.50 9.21 23.85
C VAL A 372 -7.15 9.91 23.69
N MET A 373 -7.04 10.81 22.71
CA MET A 373 -5.81 11.54 22.43
C MET A 373 -6.13 12.87 21.75
N ARG A 374 -5.37 13.92 22.06
CA ARG A 374 -5.43 15.22 21.38
C ARG A 374 -4.24 15.37 20.44
N GLY A 375 -4.46 15.95 19.26
CA GLY A 375 -3.44 16.15 18.25
C GLY A 375 -4.02 16.25 16.83
N PRO A 376 -3.20 16.65 15.85
CA PRO A 376 -3.58 16.60 14.45
C PRO A 376 -3.80 15.14 14.00
N LEU A 377 -4.40 14.98 12.83
CA LEU A 377 -4.40 13.70 12.14
C LEU A 377 -2.95 13.31 11.80
N ASP A 378 -2.54 12.13 12.26
CA ASP A 378 -1.24 11.53 12.00
C ASP A 378 -1.43 10.16 11.34
N PRO A 379 -1.04 10.02 10.05
CA PRO A 379 -1.21 8.79 9.30
C PRO A 379 -0.17 7.71 9.62
N SER A 380 0.81 8.01 10.48
CA SER A 380 1.77 7.02 11.02
C SER A 380 1.19 6.21 12.18
N LEU A 381 0.01 6.59 12.68
CA LEU A 381 -0.62 5.92 13.81
C LEU A 381 -1.42 4.69 13.39
N HIS A 382 -1.15 3.59 14.08
CA HIS A 382 -1.87 2.33 13.95
C HIS A 382 -2.80 2.14 15.13
N TRP A 383 -4.01 1.64 14.90
CA TRP A 383 -5.08 1.58 15.90
C TRP A 383 -5.60 0.17 16.07
N ALA A 384 -5.88 -0.22 17.32
CA ALA A 384 -6.74 -1.35 17.64
C ALA A 384 -7.67 -0.98 18.81
N LEU A 385 -8.83 -1.64 18.88
CA LEU A 385 -9.84 -1.42 19.91
C LEU A 385 -10.14 -2.75 20.61
N GLN A 386 -10.20 -2.73 21.94
CA GLN A 386 -10.61 -3.85 22.79
C GLN A 386 -11.45 -3.31 23.95
N GLY A 387 -12.71 -3.68 24.05
CA GLY A 387 -13.65 -3.14 25.03
C GLY A 387 -13.60 -1.61 25.02
N ASP A 388 -13.33 -1.02 26.19
CA ASP A 388 -13.12 0.42 26.34
C ASP A 388 -11.65 0.85 26.27
N VAL A 389 -10.72 -0.07 25.99
CA VAL A 389 -9.29 0.20 25.81
C VAL A 389 -8.99 0.53 24.34
N THR A 390 -8.17 1.56 24.14
CA THR A 390 -7.68 1.96 22.81
C THR A 390 -6.17 1.74 22.75
N LEU A 391 -5.72 0.97 21.76
CA LEU A 391 -4.30 0.77 21.47
C LEU A 391 -3.91 1.71 20.33
N VAL A 392 -2.80 2.43 20.51
CA VAL A 392 -2.20 3.27 19.48
C VAL A 392 -0.72 2.95 19.34
N GLY A 393 -0.32 2.49 18.17
CA GLY A 393 1.06 2.15 17.83
C GLY A 393 1.68 3.17 16.90
N ARG A 394 2.97 3.46 17.14
CA ARG A 394 3.83 4.19 16.21
C ARG A 394 5.26 3.69 16.38
N ASP A 395 5.92 3.37 15.27
CA ASP A 395 7.26 2.80 15.26
C ASP A 395 7.33 1.57 16.21
N GLY A 396 8.36 1.49 17.05
CA GLY A 396 8.55 0.38 17.99
C GLY A 396 7.78 0.50 19.32
N VAL A 397 6.73 1.32 19.40
CA VAL A 397 6.01 1.57 20.65
C VAL A 397 4.49 1.49 20.45
N VAL A 398 3.81 0.82 21.38
CA VAL A 398 2.35 0.85 21.52
C VAL A 398 1.97 1.46 22.86
N ALA A 399 1.10 2.47 22.83
CA ALA A 399 0.46 2.99 24.01
C ALA A 399 -0.94 2.35 24.16
N VAL A 400 -1.21 1.86 25.36
CA VAL A 400 -2.49 1.26 25.75
C VAL A 400 -3.22 2.30 26.61
N LEU A 401 -4.36 2.78 26.12
CA LEU A 401 -5.11 3.88 26.71
C LEU A 401 -6.41 3.36 27.32
N GLY A 402 -6.47 3.36 28.65
CA GLY A 402 -7.63 2.93 29.42
C GLY A 402 -8.75 3.99 29.50
N PRO A 403 -9.98 3.59 29.89
CA PRO A 403 -11.12 4.48 29.96
C PRO A 403 -11.00 5.59 31.01
N LEU A 404 -10.26 5.32 32.09
CA LEU A 404 -10.07 6.23 33.23
C LEU A 404 -8.75 7.02 33.15
N GLY A 405 -8.11 7.04 31.96
CA GLY A 405 -6.85 7.76 31.75
C GLY A 405 -5.59 6.96 32.08
N GLU A 406 -5.72 5.68 32.44
CA GLU A 406 -4.62 4.73 32.57
C GLU A 406 -3.81 4.65 31.27
N ARG A 407 -2.49 4.55 31.41
CA ARG A 407 -1.56 4.48 30.28
C ARG A 407 -0.50 3.44 30.55
N GLU A 408 -0.44 2.46 29.68
CA GLU A 408 0.64 1.48 29.62
C GLU A 408 1.40 1.68 28.30
N ARG A 409 2.71 1.37 28.31
CA ARG A 409 3.54 1.40 27.11
C ARG A 409 4.20 0.04 26.91
N LEU A 410 4.06 -0.47 25.70
CA LEU A 410 4.66 -1.73 25.26
C LEU A 410 5.70 -1.43 24.19
N GLY A 411 6.88 -2.04 24.32
CA GLY A 411 7.83 -2.14 23.21
C GLY A 411 7.34 -3.18 22.23
N VAL A 412 7.39 -2.86 20.93
CA VAL A 412 7.01 -3.78 19.85
C VAL A 412 8.03 -3.72 18.73
N ASP A 413 8.14 -4.83 18.01
CA ASP A 413 8.82 -4.85 16.73
C ASP A 413 7.99 -4.06 15.70
N ALA A 414 8.65 -3.47 14.70
CA ALA A 414 8.00 -2.67 13.66
C ALA A 414 8.41 -3.15 12.26
N PRO A 415 8.06 -4.38 11.86
CA PRO A 415 8.35 -4.89 10.52
C PRO A 415 7.83 -3.92 9.46
N GLU A 416 8.73 -3.48 8.57
CA GLU A 416 8.42 -2.54 7.49
C GLU A 416 7.77 -1.22 8.01
N GLY A 417 8.17 -0.78 9.21
CA GLY A 417 7.65 0.43 9.84
C GLY A 417 6.25 0.29 10.44
N ARG A 418 5.63 -0.91 10.39
CA ARG A 418 4.32 -1.15 10.98
C ARG A 418 4.46 -1.82 12.36
N PRO A 419 3.98 -1.20 13.46
CA PRO A 419 4.04 -1.79 14.79
C PRO A 419 3.30 -3.13 14.84
N ALA A 420 3.96 -4.19 15.32
CA ALA A 420 3.43 -5.55 15.32
C ALA A 420 2.54 -5.82 16.54
N PHE A 421 1.31 -5.32 16.49
CA PHE A 421 0.28 -5.60 17.51
C PHE A 421 -1.11 -5.80 16.91
N ALA A 422 -1.97 -6.50 17.65
CA ALA A 422 -3.37 -6.70 17.33
C ALA A 422 -4.19 -6.89 18.61
N ALA A 423 -5.51 -6.82 18.51
CA ALA A 423 -6.40 -7.09 19.63
C ALA A 423 -7.69 -7.78 19.16
N ASN A 424 -8.24 -8.63 20.02
CA ASN A 424 -9.61 -9.11 19.91
C ASN A 424 -10.38 -8.74 21.18
N ALA A 425 -11.62 -9.25 21.34
CA ALA A 425 -12.48 -8.93 22.48
C ALA A 425 -11.87 -9.31 23.85
N ARG A 426 -10.92 -10.24 23.87
CA ARG A 426 -10.42 -10.88 25.10
C ARG A 426 -8.99 -10.49 25.44
N HIS A 427 -8.15 -10.40 24.41
CA HIS A 427 -6.72 -10.28 24.57
C HIS A 427 -6.10 -9.28 23.58
N ARG A 428 -4.95 -8.76 23.98
CA ARG A 428 -4.02 -7.91 23.23
C ARG A 428 -2.79 -8.74 22.91
N TYR A 429 -2.30 -8.62 21.69
CA TYR A 429 -1.19 -9.42 21.18
C TYR A 429 -0.13 -8.50 20.61
N TRP A 430 1.14 -8.79 20.86
CA TRP A 430 2.26 -8.04 20.30
C TRP A 430 3.50 -8.92 20.09
N ALA A 431 4.29 -8.59 19.06
CA ALA A 431 5.58 -9.21 18.84
C ALA A 431 6.71 -8.26 19.27
N VAL A 432 7.68 -8.78 20.02
CA VAL A 432 8.88 -8.03 20.42
C VAL A 432 10.02 -8.98 20.75
N GLY A 433 11.23 -8.65 20.30
CA GLY A 433 12.46 -9.36 20.71
C GLY A 433 12.41 -10.87 20.41
N GLY A 434 11.81 -11.24 19.27
CA GLY A 434 11.65 -12.64 18.85
C GLY A 434 10.59 -13.43 19.61
N GLY A 435 9.75 -12.80 20.43
CA GLY A 435 8.60 -13.43 21.07
C GLY A 435 7.27 -12.88 20.58
N LEU A 436 6.28 -13.75 20.41
CA LEU A 436 4.87 -13.36 20.34
C LEU A 436 4.26 -13.45 21.73
N TRP A 437 3.66 -12.36 22.18
CA TRP A 437 3.14 -12.18 23.52
C TRP A 437 1.63 -11.88 23.49
N ARG A 438 0.98 -12.21 24.61
CA ARG A 438 -0.41 -11.89 24.92
C ARG A 438 -0.48 -11.30 26.32
N ASP A 439 -1.46 -10.45 26.59
CA ASP A 439 -1.77 -10.11 27.97
C ASP A 439 -2.37 -11.29 28.73
N GLY A 440 -2.18 -11.30 30.05
CA GLY A 440 -2.61 -12.37 30.93
C GLY A 440 -2.90 -11.83 32.33
N VAL A 441 -3.68 -12.59 33.09
CA VAL A 441 -4.17 -12.18 34.43
C VAL A 441 -3.02 -11.89 35.40
N HIS A 442 -1.90 -12.60 35.25
CA HIS A 442 -0.72 -12.47 36.11
C HIS A 442 0.46 -11.75 35.41
N GLY A 443 0.20 -11.13 34.26
CA GLY A 443 1.20 -10.47 33.42
C GLY A 443 1.28 -11.06 32.01
N PRO A 444 2.18 -10.54 31.16
CA PRO A 444 2.34 -11.01 29.80
C PRO A 444 2.70 -12.48 29.68
N GLU A 445 2.03 -13.18 28.76
CA GLU A 445 2.24 -14.59 28.46
C GLU A 445 2.89 -14.74 27.08
N ARG A 446 3.98 -15.51 27.01
CA ARG A 446 4.66 -15.79 25.75
C ARG A 446 3.95 -16.94 25.03
N ILE A 447 3.38 -16.66 23.87
CA ILE A 447 2.70 -17.66 23.02
C ILE A 447 3.74 -18.54 22.32
N GLY A 448 4.83 -17.95 21.81
CA GLY A 448 5.93 -18.68 21.17
C GLY A 448 6.98 -17.78 20.51
N ASP A 449 7.95 -18.42 19.84
CA ASP A 449 9.07 -17.78 19.15
C ASP A 449 8.67 -17.29 17.75
N VAL A 450 9.07 -16.07 17.39
CA VAL A 450 8.84 -15.46 16.06
C VAL A 450 10.10 -14.80 15.54
N LEU A 451 10.14 -14.45 14.26
CA LEU A 451 11.30 -13.75 13.69
C LEU A 451 11.26 -12.28 14.13
N GLU A 452 12.23 -11.91 14.95
CA GLU A 452 12.41 -10.55 15.48
C GLU A 452 12.46 -9.52 14.36
N GLY A 453 11.71 -8.42 14.52
CA GLY A 453 11.70 -7.30 13.57
C GLY A 453 11.02 -7.58 12.23
N GLN A 454 10.57 -8.81 11.96
CA GLN A 454 10.13 -9.24 10.61
C GLN A 454 8.73 -9.87 10.58
N THR A 455 8.10 -10.06 11.74
CA THR A 455 6.84 -10.81 11.85
C THR A 455 5.61 -9.90 11.77
N ARG A 456 4.84 -10.03 10.69
CA ARG A 456 3.49 -9.45 10.60
C ARG A 456 2.50 -10.30 11.40
N LEU A 457 1.57 -9.65 12.09
CA LEU A 457 0.65 -10.27 13.03
C LEU A 457 -0.80 -9.85 12.75
N PHE A 458 -1.70 -10.83 12.67
CA PHE A 458 -3.14 -10.64 12.53
C PHE A 458 -3.89 -11.54 13.52
N VAL A 459 -4.98 -11.04 14.09
CA VAL A 459 -5.72 -11.76 15.14
C VAL A 459 -7.21 -11.69 14.87
N GLY A 460 -7.84 -12.87 14.87
CA GLY A 460 -9.29 -13.03 14.91
C GLY A 460 -9.81 -13.39 16.31
N PRO A 461 -11.13 -13.64 16.43
CA PRO A 461 -11.74 -13.99 17.71
C PRO A 461 -11.30 -15.34 18.29
N ARG A 462 -10.90 -16.31 17.45
CA ARG A 462 -10.58 -17.68 17.87
C ARG A 462 -9.12 -18.08 17.71
N PHE A 463 -8.44 -17.47 16.74
CA PHE A 463 -7.05 -17.77 16.42
C PHE A 463 -6.42 -16.57 15.72
N GLY A 464 -5.10 -16.54 15.66
CA GLY A 464 -4.33 -15.58 14.90
C GLY A 464 -3.47 -16.23 13.83
N LEU A 465 -2.99 -15.38 12.92
CA LEU A 465 -2.09 -15.73 11.83
C LEU A 465 -0.91 -14.76 11.88
N GLY A 466 0.30 -15.29 11.81
CA GLY A 466 1.50 -14.48 11.65
C GLY A 466 2.39 -15.02 10.56
N PHE A 467 3.18 -14.13 9.96
CA PHE A 467 4.18 -14.54 8.97
C PHE A 467 5.36 -13.56 8.89
N HIS A 468 6.47 -14.04 8.33
CA HIS A 468 7.66 -13.25 8.09
C HIS A 468 8.30 -13.60 6.74
N ARG A 469 8.93 -12.61 6.12
CA ARG A 469 9.65 -12.76 4.86
C ARG A 469 10.88 -11.85 4.85
N ALA A 470 12.02 -12.39 5.27
CA ALA A 470 13.26 -11.63 5.48
C ALA A 470 14.47 -12.37 4.91
N GLY A 471 15.19 -11.74 3.98
CA GLY A 471 16.26 -12.39 3.22
C GLY A 471 15.80 -13.69 2.56
N GLY A 472 16.51 -14.78 2.84
CA GLY A 472 16.15 -16.14 2.37
C GLY A 472 15.04 -16.83 3.18
N LEU A 473 14.61 -16.27 4.32
CA LEU A 473 13.62 -16.89 5.21
C LEU A 473 12.19 -16.52 4.80
N ARG A 474 11.31 -17.53 4.77
CA ARG A 474 9.86 -17.38 4.58
C ARG A 474 9.17 -18.35 5.54
N GLY A 475 8.26 -17.86 6.36
CA GLY A 475 7.54 -18.68 7.32
C GLY A 475 6.20 -18.08 7.69
N ALA A 476 5.22 -18.93 7.94
CA ALA A 476 3.94 -18.55 8.50
C ALA A 476 3.54 -19.53 9.61
N PHE A 477 2.72 -19.05 10.53
CA PHE A 477 2.20 -19.81 11.65
C PHE A 477 0.79 -19.37 12.02
N VAL A 478 0.01 -20.29 12.58
CA VAL A 478 -1.25 -19.98 13.26
C VAL A 478 -1.11 -20.26 14.75
N PHE A 479 -1.90 -19.58 15.57
CA PHE A 479 -1.95 -19.80 17.02
C PHE A 479 -3.38 -19.66 17.54
N ASP A 480 -3.71 -20.44 18.56
CA ASP A 480 -5.02 -20.37 19.21
C ASP A 480 -5.12 -19.07 20.04
N ALA A 481 -6.28 -18.42 20.05
CA ALA A 481 -6.44 -17.16 20.77
C ALA A 481 -6.34 -17.33 22.29
N GLU A 482 -6.63 -18.53 22.81
CA GLU A 482 -6.69 -18.86 24.24
C GLU A 482 -5.54 -19.78 24.69
N ARG A 483 -5.06 -20.68 23.84
CA ARG A 483 -4.00 -21.64 24.18
C ARG A 483 -2.62 -21.15 23.74
N LEU A 484 -1.60 -21.50 24.54
CA LEU A 484 -0.20 -21.25 24.20
C LEU A 484 0.28 -22.21 23.10
N GLY A 485 1.30 -21.77 22.36
CA GLY A 485 1.94 -22.53 21.29
C GLY A 485 1.62 -22.00 19.89
N LEU A 486 2.58 -22.19 19.00
CA LEU A 486 2.47 -21.88 17.58
C LEU A 486 2.35 -23.19 16.80
N ARG A 487 1.55 -23.16 15.74
CA ARG A 487 1.61 -24.15 14.67
C ARG A 487 2.31 -23.49 13.49
N ASP A 488 3.60 -23.72 13.40
CA ASP A 488 4.52 -23.23 12.38
C ASP A 488 4.61 -24.21 11.19
N GLY A 489 5.51 -23.91 10.24
CA GLY A 489 5.73 -24.74 9.06
C GLY A 489 4.59 -24.69 8.04
N LEU A 490 3.76 -23.64 8.05
CA LEU A 490 2.68 -23.49 7.08
C LEU A 490 3.22 -23.33 5.66
N THR A 491 2.75 -24.19 4.76
CA THR A 491 3.02 -24.05 3.32
C THR A 491 2.01 -23.07 2.70
N LEU A 492 2.39 -21.80 2.63
CA LEU A 492 1.63 -20.80 1.89
C LEU A 492 2.12 -20.68 0.44
N PRO A 493 1.23 -20.38 -0.52
CA PRO A 493 1.61 -20.07 -1.89
C PRO A 493 2.25 -18.69 -1.94
N TRP A 494 3.51 -18.60 -1.50
CA TRP A 494 4.21 -17.33 -1.34
C TRP A 494 4.41 -16.62 -2.67
N PRO A 495 4.07 -15.32 -2.74
CA PRO A 495 4.51 -14.44 -3.82
C PRO A 495 6.05 -14.48 -4.01
N SER A 496 6.52 -14.34 -5.25
CA SER A 496 7.95 -14.38 -5.59
C SER A 496 8.59 -12.99 -5.59
N GLY A 497 7.85 -11.95 -6.00
CA GLY A 497 8.20 -10.54 -6.05
C GLY A 497 8.14 -9.82 -4.70
N GLN A 498 8.16 -8.49 -4.70
CA GLN A 498 8.17 -7.68 -3.47
C GLN A 498 6.78 -7.67 -2.83
N LEU A 499 6.69 -7.99 -1.53
CA LEU A 499 5.42 -7.83 -0.81
C LEU A 499 5.26 -6.35 -0.46
N VAL A 500 4.18 -5.71 -0.89
CA VAL A 500 3.93 -4.28 -0.64
C VAL A 500 2.82 -4.02 0.35
N ASP A 501 1.89 -4.96 0.52
CA ASP A 501 0.84 -4.85 1.54
C ASP A 501 0.28 -6.22 1.89
N ALA A 502 -0.31 -6.33 3.08
CA ALA A 502 -1.02 -7.54 3.50
C ALA A 502 -2.12 -7.20 4.49
N ASP A 503 -3.20 -7.97 4.43
CA ASP A 503 -4.33 -7.87 5.36
C ASP A 503 -4.88 -9.27 5.64
N CYS A 504 -5.59 -9.42 6.75
CA CYS A 504 -6.22 -10.70 7.08
C CYS A 504 -7.56 -10.50 7.78
N LEU A 505 -8.58 -11.18 7.26
CA LEU A 505 -9.93 -11.20 7.84
C LEU A 505 -10.22 -12.57 8.45
N PHE A 506 -10.92 -12.59 9.58
CA PHE A 506 -11.25 -13.82 10.29
C PHE A 506 -12.76 -13.94 10.43
N ASP A 507 -13.28 -15.15 10.19
CA ASP A 507 -14.59 -15.54 10.69
C ASP A 507 -14.66 -17.06 10.91
N GLY A 508 -15.33 -17.46 12.00
CA GLY A 508 -15.41 -18.87 12.39
C GLY A 508 -14.02 -19.52 12.55
N ALA A 509 -13.76 -20.55 11.74
CA ALA A 509 -12.50 -21.29 11.72
C ALA A 509 -11.60 -20.91 10.53
N LEU A 510 -11.91 -19.83 9.81
CA LEU A 510 -11.22 -19.42 8.60
C LEU A 510 -10.52 -18.08 8.77
N ALA A 511 -9.34 -17.98 8.14
CA ALA A 511 -8.60 -16.75 7.91
C ALA A 511 -8.47 -16.52 6.41
N TRP A 512 -8.88 -15.34 5.96
CA TRP A 512 -8.75 -14.87 4.59
C TRP A 512 -7.53 -13.95 4.53
N LEU A 513 -6.38 -14.50 4.15
CA LEU A 513 -5.13 -13.76 4.01
C LEU A 513 -5.07 -13.13 2.62
N PHE A 514 -4.86 -11.82 2.58
CA PHE A 514 -4.65 -11.07 1.35
C PHE A 514 -3.23 -10.55 1.29
N LEU A 515 -2.57 -10.74 0.15
CA LEU A 515 -1.20 -10.28 -0.10
C LEU A 515 -1.17 -9.46 -1.38
N ALA A 516 -0.52 -8.30 -1.36
CA ALA A 516 -0.23 -7.52 -2.56
C ALA A 516 1.25 -7.63 -2.88
N GLU A 517 1.53 -8.15 -4.07
CA GLU A 517 2.86 -8.37 -4.60
C GLU A 517 3.14 -7.39 -5.73
N GLN A 518 4.32 -6.81 -5.76
CA GLN A 518 4.88 -6.19 -6.96
C GLN A 518 5.81 -7.17 -7.66
N THR A 519 5.45 -7.51 -8.89
CA THR A 519 6.22 -8.42 -9.73
C THR A 519 6.15 -7.94 -11.17
N GLN A 520 7.30 -7.86 -11.85
CA GLN A 520 7.40 -7.43 -13.25
C GLN A 520 6.65 -6.11 -13.53
N GLY A 521 6.79 -5.12 -12.64
CA GLY A 521 6.15 -3.81 -12.79
C GLY A 521 4.62 -3.79 -12.60
N ARG A 522 4.01 -4.90 -12.15
CA ARG A 522 2.57 -5.04 -11.88
C ARG A 522 2.29 -5.37 -10.43
N THR A 523 1.16 -4.88 -9.94
CA THR A 523 0.62 -5.27 -8.63
C THR A 523 -0.33 -6.45 -8.79
N VAL A 524 0.01 -7.58 -8.18
CA VAL A 524 -0.78 -8.80 -8.16
C VAL A 524 -1.34 -9.00 -6.75
N HIS A 525 -2.64 -9.19 -6.65
CA HIS A 525 -3.32 -9.51 -5.39
C HIS A 525 -3.55 -11.01 -5.29
N HIS A 526 -3.18 -11.57 -4.15
CA HIS A 526 -3.41 -12.96 -3.78
C HIS A 526 -4.43 -13.01 -2.63
N CYS A 527 -5.34 -13.96 -2.68
CA CYS A 527 -6.22 -14.31 -1.57
C CYS A 527 -6.00 -15.78 -1.23
N VAL A 528 -5.62 -16.08 0.01
CA VAL A 528 -5.40 -17.43 0.52
C VAL A 528 -6.33 -17.66 1.70
N VAL A 529 -7.19 -18.67 1.61
CA VAL A 529 -8.08 -19.07 2.70
C VAL A 529 -7.43 -20.18 3.50
N LEU A 530 -7.28 -19.96 4.79
CA LEU A 530 -6.59 -20.83 5.74
C LEU A 530 -7.57 -21.29 6.82
N GLY A 531 -7.49 -22.55 7.21
CA GLY A 531 -8.14 -23.02 8.43
C GLY A 531 -7.35 -22.61 9.68
N SER A 532 -8.01 -22.62 10.84
CA SER A 532 -7.34 -22.53 12.14
C SER A 532 -6.35 -23.66 12.42
N ASP A 533 -6.41 -24.72 11.61
CA ASP A 533 -5.44 -25.82 11.57
C ASP A 533 -4.21 -25.53 10.68
N GLY A 534 -4.17 -24.38 10.02
CA GLY A 534 -3.09 -23.98 9.12
C GLY A 534 -3.21 -24.51 7.69
N ALA A 535 -4.16 -25.40 7.39
CA ALA A 535 -4.27 -25.94 6.03
C ALA A 535 -4.92 -24.94 5.07
N VAL A 536 -4.36 -24.81 3.86
CA VAL A 536 -4.91 -23.98 2.79
C VAL A 536 -6.19 -24.62 2.25
N ARG A 537 -7.29 -23.87 2.26
CA ARG A 537 -8.61 -24.28 1.77
C ARG A 537 -8.86 -23.87 0.32
N ALA A 538 -8.40 -22.66 -0.06
CA ALA A 538 -8.48 -22.17 -1.43
C ALA A 538 -7.51 -21.01 -1.66
N GLN A 539 -7.31 -20.69 -2.93
CA GLN A 539 -6.55 -19.53 -3.36
C GLN A 539 -7.20 -18.85 -4.57
N ALA A 540 -6.97 -17.55 -4.71
CA ALA A 540 -7.26 -16.78 -5.91
C ALA A 540 -6.18 -15.73 -6.16
N VAL A 541 -5.99 -15.37 -7.42
CA VAL A 541 -5.04 -14.36 -7.86
C VAL A 541 -5.73 -13.44 -8.86
N ALA A 542 -5.50 -12.14 -8.72
CA ALA A 542 -6.03 -11.11 -9.62
C ALA A 542 -5.02 -9.97 -9.78
N GLU A 543 -5.10 -9.23 -10.88
CA GLU A 543 -4.29 -8.03 -11.07
C GLU A 543 -5.00 -6.83 -10.40
N ALA A 544 -4.23 -5.95 -9.75
CA ALA A 544 -4.81 -4.75 -9.16
C ALA A 544 -5.50 -3.88 -10.23
N GLY A 545 -6.75 -3.50 -9.99
CA GLY A 545 -7.53 -2.68 -10.92
C GLY A 545 -8.16 -3.43 -12.10
N ASP A 546 -8.12 -4.77 -12.14
CA ASP A 546 -8.75 -5.57 -13.19
C ASP A 546 -10.31 -5.54 -13.17
N GLY A 547 -10.89 -4.93 -12.14
CA GLY A 547 -12.33 -4.82 -11.93
C GLY A 547 -12.98 -6.05 -11.29
N SER A 548 -12.20 -7.07 -10.95
CA SER A 548 -12.67 -8.23 -10.17
C SER A 548 -12.87 -7.87 -8.69
N TRP A 549 -13.52 -8.77 -7.95
CA TRP A 549 -13.68 -8.66 -6.50
C TRP A 549 -12.36 -8.62 -5.73
N LEU A 550 -11.26 -9.14 -6.31
CA LEU A 550 -9.93 -9.17 -5.70
C LEU A 550 -9.04 -8.01 -6.16
N GLY A 551 -9.33 -7.40 -7.31
CA GLY A 551 -8.53 -6.31 -7.90
C GLY A 551 -8.56 -4.99 -7.12
N GLY A 552 -9.48 -4.79 -6.18
CA GLY A 552 -9.53 -3.59 -5.32
C GLY A 552 -8.40 -3.51 -4.29
N ALA A 553 -8.15 -2.32 -3.72
CA ALA A 553 -7.11 -2.10 -2.71
C ALA A 553 -7.26 -3.04 -1.49
N LEU A 554 -6.16 -3.48 -0.89
CA LEU A 554 -6.16 -4.27 0.35
C LEU A 554 -6.58 -3.42 1.56
N GLY A 555 -7.02 -4.05 2.65
CA GLY A 555 -7.44 -3.34 3.87
C GLY A 555 -8.81 -2.65 3.78
N THR A 556 -9.42 -2.61 2.60
CA THR A 556 -10.76 -2.06 2.36
C THR A 556 -11.62 -3.05 1.59
N GLY A 557 -12.92 -2.78 1.59
CA GLY A 557 -13.89 -3.37 0.69
C GLY A 557 -14.21 -4.83 0.96
N ARG A 558 -13.82 -5.42 2.09
CA ARG A 558 -13.96 -6.87 2.29
C ARG A 558 -14.46 -7.20 3.69
N CYS A 559 -15.31 -8.22 3.78
CA CYS A 559 -15.84 -8.73 5.04
C CYS A 559 -16.07 -10.24 4.95
N ALA A 560 -15.40 -11.01 5.81
CA ALA A 560 -15.60 -12.45 5.92
C ALA A 560 -16.92 -12.77 6.67
N VAL A 561 -17.66 -13.76 6.18
CA VAL A 561 -18.93 -14.26 6.75
C VAL A 561 -19.01 -15.76 6.51
N GLY A 562 -18.56 -16.55 7.48
CA GLY A 562 -18.39 -18.00 7.39
C GLY A 562 -17.45 -18.37 6.25
N GLU A 563 -17.93 -19.21 5.34
CA GLU A 563 -17.23 -19.62 4.12
C GLU A 563 -17.43 -18.64 2.94
N ALA A 564 -18.06 -17.50 3.19
CA ALA A 564 -18.28 -16.45 2.20
C ALA A 564 -17.47 -15.19 2.53
N LEU A 565 -17.22 -14.40 1.50
CA LEU A 565 -16.57 -13.11 1.56
C LEU A 565 -17.42 -12.09 0.79
N PHE A 566 -17.85 -11.02 1.45
CA PHE A 566 -18.48 -9.88 0.79
C PHE A 566 -17.41 -8.88 0.36
N CYS A 567 -17.43 -8.49 -0.91
CA CYS A 567 -16.50 -7.55 -1.52
C CYS A 567 -17.26 -6.32 -2.03
N ALA A 568 -16.93 -5.13 -1.56
CA ALA A 568 -17.40 -3.88 -2.12
C ALA A 568 -16.63 -3.54 -3.40
N THR A 569 -17.38 -3.13 -4.41
CA THR A 569 -16.90 -2.68 -5.71
C THR A 569 -17.59 -1.37 -6.04
N ASP A 570 -17.10 -0.66 -7.05
CA ASP A 570 -17.77 0.55 -7.54
C ASP A 570 -19.14 0.26 -8.19
N ALA A 571 -19.45 -1.03 -8.42
CA ALA A 571 -20.70 -1.54 -8.98
C ALA A 571 -21.70 -2.05 -7.91
N GLY A 572 -21.35 -2.00 -6.62
CA GLY A 572 -22.14 -2.61 -5.53
C GLY A 572 -21.37 -3.67 -4.77
N LEU A 573 -22.06 -4.66 -4.18
CA LEU A 573 -21.42 -5.75 -3.44
C LEU A 573 -21.34 -7.02 -4.30
N THR A 574 -20.26 -7.77 -4.16
CA THR A 574 -20.10 -9.12 -4.71
C THR A 574 -19.90 -10.09 -3.56
N ARG A 575 -20.66 -11.18 -3.55
CA ARG A 575 -20.44 -12.30 -2.62
C ARG A 575 -19.60 -13.36 -3.31
N VAL A 576 -18.51 -13.71 -2.66
CA VAL A 576 -17.57 -14.75 -3.06
C VAL A 576 -17.71 -15.92 -2.11
N GLU A 577 -17.70 -17.14 -2.62
CA GLU A 577 -17.79 -18.36 -1.80
C GLU A 577 -16.63 -19.31 -2.10
N LEU A 578 -16.26 -20.07 -1.08
CA LEU A 578 -15.40 -21.24 -1.22
C LEU A 578 -16.19 -22.39 -1.86
N ARG A 579 -15.82 -22.78 -3.09
CA ARG A 579 -16.43 -23.92 -3.80
C ARG A 579 -15.34 -24.81 -4.37
N GLN A 580 -15.30 -26.07 -3.91
CA GLN A 580 -14.36 -27.09 -4.41
C GLN A 580 -12.89 -26.64 -4.43
N GLY A 581 -12.44 -25.91 -3.40
CA GLY A 581 -11.07 -25.40 -3.31
C GLY A 581 -10.78 -24.15 -4.16
N ARG A 582 -11.81 -23.52 -4.73
CA ARG A 582 -11.75 -22.27 -5.49
C ARG A 582 -12.58 -21.18 -4.83
N LEU A 583 -12.25 -19.93 -5.15
CA LEU A 583 -13.01 -18.76 -4.73
C LEU A 583 -13.78 -18.23 -5.93
N GLU A 584 -15.11 -18.30 -5.87
CA GLU A 584 -15.99 -17.94 -6.98
C GLU A 584 -16.93 -16.81 -6.59
N ALA A 585 -17.09 -15.82 -7.46
CA ALA A 585 -18.15 -14.83 -7.32
C ALA A 585 -19.49 -15.49 -7.65
N VAL A 586 -20.39 -15.57 -6.66
CA VAL A 586 -21.63 -16.35 -6.77
C VAL A 586 -22.89 -15.47 -6.82
N ARG A 587 -22.79 -14.23 -6.36
CA ARG A 587 -23.92 -13.29 -6.33
C ARG A 587 -23.42 -11.85 -6.34
N GLU A 588 -24.12 -10.99 -7.06
CA GLU A 588 -23.90 -9.55 -7.07
C GLU A 588 -25.13 -8.82 -6.52
N PHE A 589 -24.90 -7.68 -5.86
CA PHE A 589 -25.92 -6.80 -5.29
C PHE A 589 -25.72 -5.39 -5.85
N PRO A 590 -26.14 -5.13 -7.10
CA PRO A 590 -25.98 -3.82 -7.74
C PRO A 590 -26.80 -2.74 -7.04
N ASP A 591 -27.87 -3.09 -6.33
CA ASP A 591 -28.65 -2.14 -5.51
C ASP A 591 -27.83 -1.52 -4.37
N ALA A 592 -26.71 -2.13 -3.96
CA ALA A 592 -25.81 -1.59 -2.94
C ALA A 592 -24.89 -0.47 -3.47
N GLU A 593 -24.80 -0.28 -4.79
CA GLU A 593 -23.90 0.65 -5.50
C GLU A 593 -23.94 2.12 -5.04
N PRO A 594 -25.05 2.71 -4.53
CA PRO A 594 -25.03 4.05 -3.93
C PRO A 594 -24.38 4.11 -2.56
N PHE A 595 -24.30 2.98 -1.86
CA PHE A 595 -23.94 2.92 -0.45
C PHE A 595 -22.53 2.35 -0.21
N VAL A 596 -21.93 1.74 -1.23
CA VAL A 596 -20.58 1.18 -1.17
C VAL A 596 -19.75 1.57 -2.39
N ASP A 597 -18.44 1.57 -2.20
CA ASP A 597 -17.43 1.66 -3.25
C ASP A 597 -16.25 0.74 -2.90
N SER A 598 -15.33 0.56 -3.83
CA SER A 598 -14.15 -0.31 -3.66
C SER A 598 -13.17 0.13 -2.55
N GLY A 599 -13.29 1.36 -2.03
CA GLY A 599 -12.49 1.91 -0.93
C GLY A 599 -13.23 1.97 0.42
N ALA A 600 -14.50 1.54 0.46
CA ALA A 600 -15.29 1.47 1.69
C ALA A 600 -14.85 0.29 2.55
N ARG A 601 -14.73 0.42 3.87
CA ARG A 601 -14.45 -0.74 4.74
C ARG A 601 -15.77 -1.39 5.17
N LEU A 602 -15.81 -2.72 5.17
CA LEU A 602 -17.00 -3.50 5.51
C LEU A 602 -16.80 -4.22 6.84
N LEU A 603 -17.84 -4.26 7.67
CA LEU A 603 -17.85 -4.93 8.97
C LEU A 603 -19.10 -5.80 9.10
N LEU A 604 -18.97 -7.02 9.61
CA LEU A 604 -20.12 -7.86 9.93
C LEU A 604 -20.57 -7.59 11.36
N THR A 605 -21.80 -7.14 11.56
CA THR A 605 -22.38 -6.90 12.88
C THR A 605 -23.63 -7.74 13.08
N ARG A 606 -24.18 -7.77 14.31
CA ARG A 606 -25.49 -8.38 14.60
C ARG A 606 -26.64 -7.77 13.79
N GLN A 607 -26.48 -6.53 13.30
CA GLN A 607 -27.47 -5.83 12.48
C GLN A 607 -27.28 -6.07 10.96
N GLY A 608 -26.30 -6.89 10.58
CA GLY A 608 -25.91 -7.11 9.19
C GLY A 608 -24.59 -6.41 8.85
N LEU A 609 -24.42 -6.12 7.56
CA LEU A 609 -23.20 -5.54 7.03
C LEU A 609 -23.17 -4.03 7.32
N VAL A 610 -22.09 -3.53 7.92
CA VAL A 610 -21.89 -2.09 8.15
C VAL A 610 -20.79 -1.59 7.21
N VAL A 611 -21.10 -0.51 6.52
CA VAL A 611 -20.17 0.25 5.67
C VAL A 611 -19.55 1.36 6.49
N VAL A 612 -18.23 1.41 6.49
CA VAL A 612 -17.42 2.45 7.13
C VAL A 612 -17.01 3.44 6.06
N GLY A 613 -17.72 4.57 6.01
CA GLY A 613 -17.41 5.69 5.14
C GLY A 613 -16.34 6.61 5.74
N ARG A 614 -16.13 7.77 5.09
CA ARG A 614 -15.22 8.82 5.62
C ARG A 614 -15.79 9.45 6.90
N GLN A 615 -17.08 9.77 6.91
CA GLN A 615 -17.72 10.58 7.96
C GLN A 615 -18.92 9.89 8.60
N GLU A 616 -19.28 8.70 8.14
CA GLU A 616 -20.48 8.00 8.59
C GLU A 616 -20.29 6.48 8.61
N LEU A 617 -21.08 5.84 9.48
CA LEU A 617 -21.28 4.40 9.51
C LEU A 617 -22.70 4.09 9.06
N THR A 618 -22.85 3.15 8.12
CA THR A 618 -24.14 2.84 7.51
C THR A 618 -24.38 1.34 7.52
N ALA A 619 -25.44 0.89 8.20
CA ALA A 619 -25.88 -0.50 8.18
C ALA A 619 -26.65 -0.79 6.90
N LEU A 620 -26.29 -1.87 6.22
CA LEU A 620 -26.98 -2.41 5.06
C LEU A 620 -27.76 -3.65 5.45
N ARG A 621 -29.06 -3.60 5.18
CA ARG A 621 -29.94 -4.76 5.21
C ARG A 621 -30.31 -5.13 3.79
N MET A 622 -29.97 -6.34 3.40
CA MET A 622 -30.34 -6.94 2.11
C MET A 622 -31.57 -7.83 2.35
N ALA A 623 -32.65 -7.57 1.62
CA ALA A 623 -33.90 -8.35 1.68
C ALA A 623 -33.80 -9.68 0.92
#